data_AF-A0A7C4VZE9-F1
#
_entry.id   AF-A0A7C4VZE9-F1
#
_cell.length_a   1.000
_cell.length_b   1.000
_cell.length_c   1.000
_cell.angle_alpha   90.00
_cell.angle_beta   90.00
_cell.angle_gamma   90.00
#
_symmetry.space_group_name_H-M   'P 1'
#
loop_
_entity.id
_entity.type
_entity.pdbx_description
1 polymer ?
#
loop_
_entity_poly.entity_id
_entity_poly.type
_entity_poly.pdbx_seq_one_letter_code
_entity_poly.pdbx_strand_id
1 'polypeptide(L)'
;MIQDEVFQTETMADILRKQGRPADAIRIYEALLAKDHLRTDLAEKLAETRESLKHGGAFSDRTDRLLMTWIEAILLEKHLARLKRILADVTPPP
;
A
#
# COMPACT_ATOMS: atom_id res chain seq x y z
N MET A 1 5.56 28.47 -24.29
CA MET A 1 5.07 27.53 -23.26
C MET A 1 5.37 26.14 -23.78
N ILE A 2 6.41 25.48 -23.25
CA ILE A 2 6.67 24.08 -23.56
C ILE A 2 5.60 23.32 -22.78
N GLN A 3 4.65 22.70 -23.48
CA GLN A 3 3.77 21.72 -22.85
C GLN A 3 4.71 20.61 -22.36
N ASP A 4 4.79 20.43 -21.04
CA ASP A 4 5.35 19.21 -20.45
C ASP A 4 4.46 18.05 -20.91
N GLU A 5 4.69 17.57 -22.13
CA GLU A 5 4.21 16.26 -22.54
C GLU A 5 4.90 15.27 -21.63
N VAL A 6 4.22 14.93 -20.54
CA VAL A 6 4.65 13.88 -19.62
C VAL A 6 4.95 12.66 -20.48
N PHE A 7 6.23 12.35 -20.65
CA PHE A 7 6.67 11.27 -21.51
C PHE A 7 6.24 9.96 -20.85
N GLN A 8 5.07 9.47 -21.26
CA GLN A 8 4.51 8.21 -20.81
C GLN A 8 5.32 7.10 -21.46
N THR A 9 6.06 6.38 -20.63
CA THR A 9 6.92 5.27 -21.05
C THR A 9 6.59 4.02 -20.26
N GLU A 10 6.85 2.86 -20.86
CA GLU A 10 6.69 1.57 -20.20
C GLU A 10 7.53 1.49 -18.91
N THR A 11 8.76 2.01 -18.95
CA THR A 11 9.64 2.09 -17.77
C THR A 11 9.00 2.87 -16.62
N MET A 12 8.34 3.99 -16.92
CA MET A 12 7.63 4.78 -15.90
C MET A 12 6.49 3.97 -15.29
N ALA A 13 5.71 3.26 -16.11
CA ALA A 13 4.64 2.39 -15.64
C ALA A 13 5.18 1.25 -14.75
N ASP A 14 6.29 0.61 -15.17
CA ASP A 14 6.95 -0.45 -14.41
C ASP A 14 7.46 0.05 -13.04
N ILE A 15 8.00 1.27 -12.98
CA ILE A 15 8.43 1.91 -11.72
C ILE A 15 7.23 2.17 -10.81
N LEU A 16 6.17 2.79 -11.33
CA LEU A 16 4.95 3.09 -10.55
C LEU A 16 4.30 1.81 -10.00
N ARG A 17 4.27 0.74 -10.80
CA ARG A 17 3.82 -0.58 -10.36
C ARG A 17 4.63 -1.09 -9.17
N LYS A 18 5.97 -1.04 -9.27
CA LYS A 18 6.89 -1.46 -8.20
C LYS A 18 6.80 -0.58 -6.94
N GLN A 19 6.43 0.69 -7.09
CA GLN A 19 6.22 1.63 -5.98
C GLN A 19 4.86 1.45 -5.27
N GLY A 20 4.05 0.47 -5.67
CA GLY A 20 2.72 0.28 -5.08
C GLY A 20 1.70 1.33 -5.55
N ARG A 21 1.93 1.94 -6.72
CA ARG A 21 1.01 2.87 -7.40
C ARG A 21 0.40 2.22 -8.66
N PRO A 22 -0.29 1.07 -8.54
CA PRO A 22 -0.78 0.32 -9.69
C PRO A 22 -1.82 1.10 -10.51
N ALA A 23 -2.60 1.98 -9.88
CA ALA A 23 -3.58 2.82 -10.59
C ALA A 23 -2.93 3.78 -11.59
N ASP A 24 -1.79 4.38 -11.23
CA ASP A 24 -1.05 5.29 -12.11
C ASP A 24 -0.33 4.51 -13.23
N ALA A 25 0.22 3.34 -12.91
CA ALA A 25 0.82 2.44 -13.89
C ALA A 25 -0.19 1.99 -14.96
N ILE A 26 -1.42 1.62 -14.55
CA ILE A 26 -2.51 1.24 -15.45
C ILE A 26 -2.80 2.34 -16.47
N ARG A 27 -2.90 3.61 -16.04
CA ARG A 27 -3.18 4.74 -16.94
C ARG A 27 -2.11 4.90 -18.01
N ILE A 28 -0.85 4.66 -17.65
CA ILE A 28 0.27 4.75 -18.60
C ILE A 28 0.24 3.56 -19.57
N TYR A 29 0.03 2.33 -19.11
CA TYR A 29 -0.10 1.17 -20.01
C TYR A 29 -1.26 1.33 -21.00
N GLU A 30 -2.42 1.83 -20.54
CA GLU A 30 -3.57 2.12 -21.42
C GLU A 30 -3.24 3.17 -22.47
N ALA A 31 -2.55 4.26 -22.09
CA ALA A 31 -2.15 5.30 -23.03
C ALA A 31 -1.10 4.82 -24.04
N LEU A 32 -0.21 3.92 -23.65
CA LEU A 32 0.75 3.29 -24.56
C LEU A 32 0.07 2.33 -25.54
N LEU A 33 -0.87 1.51 -25.05
CA LEU A 33 -1.67 0.61 -25.89
C LEU A 33 -2.60 1.35 -26.85
N ALA A 34 -3.08 2.53 -26.48
CA ALA A 34 -3.83 3.39 -27.39
C ALA A 34 -2.99 3.90 -28.58
N LYS A 35 -1.67 4.02 -28.39
CA LYS A 35 -0.72 4.40 -29.45
C LYS A 35 -0.29 3.20 -30.30
N ASP A 36 -0.11 2.04 -29.68
CA ASP A 36 0.24 0.79 -30.35
C ASP A 36 -0.51 -0.40 -29.73
N HIS A 37 -1.60 -0.79 -30.39
CA HIS A 37 -2.55 -1.80 -29.90
C HIS A 37 -2.07 -3.24 -30.12
N LEU A 38 -0.98 -3.45 -30.88
CA LEU A 38 -0.43 -4.78 -31.17
C LEU A 38 0.61 -5.23 -30.15
N ARG A 39 0.95 -4.37 -29.19
CA ARG A 39 1.87 -4.64 -28.07
C ARG A 39 1.26 -5.63 -27.07
N THR A 40 1.32 -6.92 -27.38
CA THR A 40 0.81 -8.00 -26.52
C THR A 40 1.51 -8.03 -25.15
N ASP A 41 2.79 -7.68 -25.10
CA ASP A 41 3.60 -7.57 -23.89
C ASP A 41 3.06 -6.47 -22.94
N LEU A 42 2.63 -5.33 -23.47
CA LEU A 42 2.00 -4.27 -22.67
C LEU A 42 0.61 -4.69 -22.18
N ALA A 43 -0.15 -5.42 -23.01
CA ALA A 43 -1.46 -5.93 -22.63
C ALA A 43 -1.36 -6.94 -21.48
N GLU A 44 -0.36 -7.82 -21.49
CA GLU A 44 -0.06 -8.74 -20.39
C GLU A 44 0.30 -7.97 -19.11
N LYS A 45 1.22 -7.01 -19.18
CA LYS A 45 1.59 -6.16 -18.04
C LYS A 45 0.38 -5.39 -17.47
N LEU A 46 -0.51 -4.88 -18.32
CA LEU A 46 -1.73 -4.21 -17.89
C LEU A 46 -2.67 -5.18 -17.16
N ALA A 47 -2.86 -6.39 -17.69
CA ALA A 47 -3.70 -7.42 -17.07
C ALA A 47 -3.16 -7.84 -15.69
N GLU A 48 -1.86 -8.13 -15.59
CA GLU A 48 -1.18 -8.45 -14.33
C GLU A 48 -1.33 -7.32 -13.30
N THR A 49 -1.18 -6.07 -13.73
CA THR A 49 -1.25 -4.90 -12.84
C THR A 49 -2.67 -4.69 -12.33
N ARG A 50 -3.68 -4.93 -13.17
CA ARG A 50 -5.10 -4.90 -12.75
C ARG A 50 -5.42 -6.00 -11.76
N GLU A 51 -4.90 -7.21 -11.98
CA GLU A 51 -5.11 -8.32 -11.05
C GLU A 51 -4.40 -8.08 -9.72
N SER A 52 -3.17 -7.55 -9.79
CA SER A 52 -2.42 -7.11 -8.62
C SER A 52 -3.09 -5.94 -7.89
N LEU A 53 -3.85 -5.07 -8.55
CA LEU A 53 -4.64 -4.03 -7.88
C LEU A 53 -5.85 -4.63 -7.15
N LYS A 54 -6.52 -5.61 -7.75
CA LYS A 54 -7.63 -6.34 -7.08
C LYS A 54 -7.16 -7.12 -5.86
N HIS A 55 -5.99 -7.75 -5.96
CA HIS A 55 -5.41 -8.55 -4.89
C HIS A 55 -4.47 -7.77 -3.96
N GLY A 56 -4.03 -6.58 -4.37
CA GLY A 56 -3.06 -5.73 -3.68
C GLY A 56 -3.58 -5.12 -2.39
N GLY A 57 -4.88 -5.27 -2.12
CA GLY A 57 -5.42 -5.15 -0.77
C GLY A 57 -4.84 -6.20 0.18
N ALA A 58 -4.61 -7.45 -0.23
CA ALA A 58 -4.31 -8.55 0.70
C ALA A 58 -2.94 -8.48 1.40
N PHE A 59 -1.90 -7.95 0.75
CA PHE A 59 -0.56 -7.83 1.36
C PHE A 59 -0.47 -6.64 2.33
N SER A 60 -1.13 -5.52 1.99
CA SER A 60 -1.36 -4.43 2.93
C SER A 60 -2.28 -4.91 4.05
N ASP A 61 -3.41 -5.56 3.76
CA ASP A 61 -4.38 -6.02 4.76
C ASP A 61 -3.74 -6.91 5.83
N ARG A 62 -2.88 -7.86 5.46
CA ARG A 62 -2.22 -8.72 6.46
C ARG A 62 -1.21 -7.94 7.29
N THR A 63 -0.40 -7.11 6.64
CA THR A 63 0.67 -6.36 7.30
C THR A 63 0.08 -5.25 8.17
N ASP A 64 -0.91 -4.52 7.67
CA ASP A 64 -1.70 -3.50 8.36
C ASP A 64 -2.46 -4.12 9.53
N ARG A 65 -3.08 -5.30 9.34
CA ARG A 65 -3.74 -6.01 10.45
C ARG A 65 -2.75 -6.40 11.52
N LEU A 66 -1.58 -6.94 11.13
CA LEU A 66 -0.54 -7.29 12.09
C LEU A 66 -0.04 -6.05 12.84
N LEU A 67 0.27 -4.96 12.12
CA LEU A 67 0.68 -3.68 12.72
C LEU A 67 -0.37 -3.16 13.69
N MET A 68 -1.66 -3.19 13.32
CA MET A 68 -2.75 -2.77 14.22
C MET A 68 -2.82 -3.63 15.47
N THR A 69 -2.73 -4.95 15.34
CA THR A 69 -2.71 -5.87 16.50
C THR A 69 -1.52 -5.59 17.42
N TRP A 70 -0.34 -5.30 16.87
CA TRP A 70 0.83 -4.93 17.68
C TRP A 70 0.65 -3.58 18.38
N ILE A 71 0.09 -2.58 17.70
CA ILE A 71 -0.22 -1.27 18.29
C ILE A 71 -1.21 -1.43 19.46
N GLU A 72 -2.28 -2.20 19.26
CA GLU A 72 -3.29 -2.48 20.28
C GLU A 72 -2.69 -3.19 21.50
N ALA A 73 -1.85 -4.21 21.29
CA ALA A 73 -1.19 -4.94 22.37
C ALA A 73 -0.31 -4.03 23.23
N ILE A 74 0.48 -3.16 22.60
CA ILE A 74 1.37 -2.21 23.30
C ILE A 74 0.54 -1.19 24.10
N LEU A 75 -0.57 -0.69 23.53
CA LEU A 75 -1.45 0.24 24.24
C LEU A 75 -2.11 -0.42 25.46
N LEU A 76 -2.56 -1.66 25.30
CA LEU A 76 -3.17 -2.44 26.39
C LEU A 76 -2.16 -2.67 27.54
N GLU A 77 -0.92 -3.02 27.21
CA GLU A 77 0.14 -3.21 28.20
C GLU A 77 0.41 -1.92 28.99
N LYS A 78 0.50 -0.78 28.30
CA LYS A 78 0.67 0.52 28.96
C LYS A 78 -0.50 0.88 29.88
N HIS A 79 -1.73 0.60 29.45
CA HIS A 79 -2.91 0.84 30.27
C HIS A 79 -2.90 -0.03 31.54
N LEU A 80 -2.55 -1.31 31.42
CA LEU A 80 -2.41 -2.22 32.56
C LEU A 80 -1.33 -1.75 33.55
N ALA A 81 -0.17 -1.35 33.06
CA ALA A 81 0.91 -0.82 33.90
C ALA A 81 0.46 0.43 34.67
N ARG A 82 -0.28 1.33 34.01
CA ARG A 82 -0.84 2.53 34.64
C ARG A 82 -1.86 2.17 35.73
N LEU A 83 -2.77 1.24 35.46
CA LEU A 83 -3.76 0.79 36.44
C LEU A 83 -3.13 0.14 37.67
N LYS A 84 -2.11 -0.70 37.48
CA LYS A 84 -1.36 -1.30 38.59
C LYS A 84 -0.70 -0.25 39.48
N ARG A 85 -0.17 0.81 38.88
CA ARG A 85 0.44 1.92 39.64
C ARG A 85 -0.59 2.69 40.47
N ILE A 86 -1.74 3.02 39.87
CA ILE A 86 -2.85 3.67 40.59
C ILE A 86 -3.35 2.79 41.75
N LEU A 87 -3.49 1.48 41.51
CA LEU A 87 -3.91 0.55 42.57
C LEU A 87 -2.90 0.52 43.72
N ALA A 88 -1.60 0.45 43.42
CA ALA A 88 -0.55 0.48 44.42
C ALA A 88 -0.52 1.79 45.24
N ASP A 89 -0.81 2.93 44.58
CA ASP A 89 -0.87 4.23 45.26
C ASP A 89 -2.11 4.36 46.18
N VAL A 90 -3.22 3.68 45.85
CA VAL A 90 -4.48 3.72 46.62
C VAL A 90 -4.53 2.66 47.73
N THR A 91 -3.75 1.58 47.63
CA THR A 91 -3.64 0.55 48.66
C THR A 91 -2.19 0.43 49.15
N PRO A 92 -1.78 1.22 50.17
CA PRO A 92 -0.47 1.04 50.78
C PRO A 92 -0.40 -0.35 51.45
N PRO A 93 0.79 -0.99 51.46
CA PRO A 93 0.97 -2.26 52.15
C PRO A 93 0.66 -2.11 53.66
N PRO A 94 0.24 -3.20 54.33
CA PRO A 94 -0.13 -3.19 55.75
C PRO A 94 1.04 -2.82 56.67
#